data_AF-A0A7C7TCY4-F1
#
_entry.id   AF-A0A7C7TCY4-F1
#
_cell.length_a   1.000
_cell.length_b   1.000
_cell.length_c   1.000
_cell.angle_alpha   90.00
_cell.angle_beta   90.00
_cell.angle_gamma   90.00
#
_symmetry.space_group_name_H-M   'P 1'
#
loop_
_entity.id
_entity.type
_entity.pdbx_description
1 polymer ?
#
loop_
_entity_poly.entity_id
_entity_poly.type
_entity_poly.pdbx_seq_one_letter_code
_entity_poly.pdbx_strand_id
1 'polypeptide(L)'
;MSRADHIAGLEVGRLTPVDIEYFFRTLQPRVPNRVSEDHQALLSQLHLRLHNLAVYLGDPLAVSFDHNDVSKVVSSIGERLERMKRREWRARIAGIKVLQHLRLEIGEISADLYQMSTG
;
A
#
# COMPACT_ATOMS: atom_id res chain seq x y z
N MET A 1 -10.27 13.32 11.76
CA MET A 1 -10.49 13.20 10.31
C MET A 1 -9.12 13.06 9.68
N SER A 2 -8.83 11.94 9.01
CA SER A 2 -7.49 11.70 8.45
C SER A 2 -7.37 12.36 7.08
N ARG A 3 -6.13 12.65 6.65
CA ARG A 3 -5.83 13.20 5.32
C ARG A 3 -6.37 12.30 4.19
N ALA A 4 -6.45 10.99 4.42
CA ALA A 4 -7.02 10.00 3.52
C ALA A 4 -8.54 10.14 3.27
N ASP A 5 -9.32 10.66 4.23
CA ASP A 5 -10.77 10.85 4.06
C ASP A 5 -11.10 11.95 3.02
N HIS A 6 -10.18 12.88 2.79
CA HIS A 6 -10.44 14.10 2.03
C HIS A 6 -10.03 14.02 0.55
N ILE A 7 -9.07 13.14 0.20
CA ILE A 7 -8.36 13.27 -1.10
C ILE A 7 -8.96 12.41 -2.23
N ALA A 8 -9.76 11.37 -1.96
CA ALA A 8 -10.02 10.40 -3.04
C ALA A 8 -11.45 9.92 -3.28
N GLY A 9 -12.48 10.35 -2.55
CA GLY A 9 -13.85 9.80 -2.75
C GLY A 9 -13.94 8.26 -2.70
N LEU A 10 -12.85 7.59 -2.32
CA LEU A 10 -12.73 6.18 -2.14
C LEU A 10 -13.36 5.92 -0.79
N GLU A 11 -14.45 5.19 -0.77
CA GLU A 11 -14.95 4.60 0.47
C GLU A 11 -13.98 3.50 0.87
N VAL A 12 -12.77 3.87 1.32
CA VAL A 12 -11.66 2.97 1.65
C VAL A 12 -12.11 1.94 2.69
N GLY A 13 -13.03 2.33 3.58
CA GLY A 13 -13.70 1.46 4.55
C GLY A 13 -14.52 0.30 3.93
N ARG A 14 -14.88 0.38 2.65
CA ARG A 14 -15.65 -0.63 1.91
C ARG A 14 -14.78 -1.55 1.04
N LEU A 15 -13.48 -1.27 0.87
CA LEU A 15 -12.60 -2.10 0.05
C LEU A 15 -12.61 -3.55 0.53
N THR A 16 -12.98 -4.46 -0.36
CA THR A 16 -12.93 -5.90 -0.14
C THR A 16 -11.50 -6.41 -0.32
N PRO A 17 -11.17 -7.63 0.14
CA PRO A 17 -9.87 -8.23 -0.14
C PRO A 17 -9.50 -8.24 -1.63
N VAL A 18 -10.48 -8.42 -2.53
CA VAL A 18 -10.27 -8.40 -3.98
C VAL A 18 -9.88 -7.00 -4.47
N ASP A 19 -10.50 -5.96 -3.93
CA ASP A 19 -10.17 -4.57 -4.29
C ASP A 19 -8.74 -4.21 -3.84
N ILE A 20 -8.34 -4.72 -2.67
CA ILE A 20 -6.98 -4.55 -2.13
C ILE A 20 -5.95 -5.27 -2.99
N GLU A 21 -6.18 -6.54 -3.32
CA GLU A 21 -5.32 -7.31 -4.24
C GLU A 21 -5.18 -6.57 -5.58
N TYR A 22 -6.30 -6.10 -6.15
CA TYR A 22 -6.31 -5.35 -7.40
C TYR A 22 -5.53 -4.03 -7.31
N PHE A 23 -5.65 -3.30 -6.19
CA PHE A 23 -4.90 -2.08 -5.95
C PHE A 23 -3.39 -2.34 -6.05
N PHE A 24 -2.86 -3.31 -5.30
CA PHE A 24 -1.42 -3.59 -5.30
C PHE A 24 -0.93 -4.17 -6.64
N ARG A 25 -1.74 -5.00 -7.31
CA ARG A 25 -1.41 -5.51 -8.65
C ARG A 25 -1.25 -4.39 -9.69
N THR A 26 -1.93 -3.27 -9.49
CA THR A 26 -1.92 -2.13 -10.42
C THR A 26 -1.12 -0.93 -9.90
N LEU A 27 -0.46 -1.07 -8.75
CA LEU A 27 0.25 0.02 -8.07
C LEU A 27 1.59 0.35 -8.73
N GLN A 28 2.38 -0.66 -9.10
CA GLN A 28 3.73 -0.48 -9.63
C GLN A 28 3.82 0.60 -10.74
N PRO A 29 3.02 0.58 -11.82
CA PRO A 29 3.11 1.59 -12.87
C PRO A 29 2.64 2.99 -12.43
N ARG A 30 1.99 3.11 -11.27
CA ARG A 30 1.50 4.39 -10.72
C ARG A 30 2.51 5.06 -9.80
N VAL A 31 3.51 4.32 -9.30
CA VAL A 31 4.57 4.91 -8.47
C VAL A 31 5.57 5.60 -9.40
N PRO A 32 5.78 6.92 -9.26
CA PRO A 32 6.70 7.65 -10.12
C PRO A 32 8.16 7.26 -9.83
N ASN A 33 8.95 7.00 -10.88
CA ASN A 33 10.38 6.72 -10.74
C ASN A 33 11.19 7.98 -10.39
N ARG A 34 10.67 9.16 -10.73
CA ARG A 34 11.25 10.48 -10.47
C ARG A 34 10.15 11.49 -10.26
N VAL A 35 10.38 12.43 -9.37
CA VAL A 35 9.49 13.56 -9.07
C VAL A 35 10.32 14.85 -8.97
N SER A 36 9.67 16.01 -8.96
CA SER A 36 10.32 17.31 -8.68
C SER A 36 11.01 17.30 -7.32
N GLU A 37 11.99 18.19 -7.10
CA GLU A 37 12.71 18.30 -5.82
C GLU A 37 11.76 18.48 -4.63
N ASP A 38 10.71 19.30 -4.80
CA ASP A 38 9.68 19.55 -3.78
C ASP A 38 8.89 18.29 -3.37
N HIS A 39 8.89 17.25 -4.22
CA HIS A 39 8.19 15.99 -3.97
C HIS A 39 9.11 14.82 -3.58
N GLN A 40 10.43 15.01 -3.57
CA GLN A 40 11.38 13.93 -3.24
C GLN A 40 11.17 13.35 -1.83
N ALA A 41 10.84 14.20 -0.86
CA ALA A 41 10.50 13.76 0.49
C ALA A 41 9.24 12.89 0.52
N LEU A 42 8.24 13.25 -0.29
CA LEU A 42 6.98 12.50 -0.38
C LEU A 42 7.16 11.15 -1.07
N LEU A 43 7.99 11.09 -2.12
CA LEU A 43 8.36 9.83 -2.78
C LEU A 43 9.11 8.89 -1.81
N SER A 44 10.04 9.44 -1.04
CA SER A 44 10.77 8.69 -0.01
C SER A 44 9.84 8.14 1.08
N GLN A 45 8.85 8.93 1.49
CA GLN A 45 7.81 8.50 2.43
C GLN A 45 6.94 7.37 1.87
N LEU A 46 6.55 7.46 0.59
CA LEU A 46 5.81 6.40 -0.10
C LEU A 46 6.61 5.10 -0.14
N HIS A 47 7.90 5.16 -0.49
CA HIS A 47 8.80 4.01 -0.51
C HIS A 47 8.89 3.33 0.87
N LEU A 48 9.10 4.13 1.93
CA LEU A 48 9.14 3.65 3.30
C LEU A 48 7.82 3.00 3.73
N ARG A 49 6.69 3.60 3.35
CA ARG A 49 5.35 3.07 3.66
C ARG A 49 5.13 1.71 3.01
N LEU A 50 5.47 1.56 1.72
CA LEU A 50 5.39 0.28 1.01
C LEU A 50 6.29 -0.77 1.64
N HIS A 51 7.53 -0.40 1.99
CA HIS A 51 8.46 -1.30 2.65
C HIS A 51 7.91 -1.79 4.01
N ASN A 52 7.45 -0.85 4.85
CA ASN A 52 6.85 -1.18 6.16
C ASN A 52 5.63 -2.09 6.02
N LEU A 53 4.83 -1.89 4.97
CA LEU A 53 3.68 -2.75 4.69
C LEU A 53 4.09 -4.16 4.28
N ALA A 54 5.14 -4.31 3.46
CA ALA A 54 5.68 -5.63 3.11
C ALA A 54 6.18 -6.38 4.36
N VAL A 55 6.88 -5.67 5.25
CA VAL A 55 7.31 -6.20 6.56
C VAL A 55 6.11 -6.59 7.43
N TYR A 56 5.08 -5.74 7.50
CA TYR A 56 3.87 -5.99 8.27
C TYR A 56 3.10 -7.25 7.80
N LEU A 57 3.05 -7.47 6.48
CA LEU A 57 2.45 -8.68 5.88
C LEU A 57 3.33 -9.94 6.08
N GLY A 58 4.46 -9.78 6.78
CA GLY A 58 5.26 -10.87 7.30
C GLY A 58 6.17 -11.52 6.27
N ASP A 59 6.54 -10.83 5.18
CA ASP A 59 7.62 -11.33 4.32
C ASP A 59 8.97 -11.28 5.08
N PRO A 60 9.59 -12.44 5.39
CA PRO A 60 10.86 -12.48 6.11
C PRO A 60 12.01 -11.85 5.31
N LEU A 61 11.89 -11.76 3.98
CA LEU A 61 12.88 -11.12 3.13
C LEU A 61 12.65 -9.61 3.01
N ALA A 62 11.45 -9.10 3.35
CA ALA A 62 11.12 -7.69 3.18
C ALA A 62 12.05 -6.76 3.96
N VAL A 63 12.51 -7.17 5.14
CA VAL A 63 13.45 -6.38 5.97
C VAL A 63 14.78 -6.10 5.25
N SER A 64 15.14 -6.93 4.26
CA SER A 64 16.37 -6.80 3.48
C SER A 64 16.19 -6.11 2.12
N PHE A 65 14.98 -5.65 1.81
CA PHE A 65 14.73 -5.00 0.53
C PHE A 65 15.35 -3.61 0.50
N ASP A 66 15.90 -3.25 -0.66
CA ASP A 66 16.17 -1.85 -0.95
C ASP A 66 14.84 -1.11 -0.96
N HIS A 67 14.73 -0.04 -0.17
CA HIS A 67 13.52 0.76 -0.08
C HIS A 67 13.19 1.43 -1.42
N ASN A 68 14.19 1.65 -2.27
CA ASN A 68 14.01 2.22 -3.60
C ASN A 68 13.60 1.17 -4.66
N ASP A 69 13.69 -0.12 -4.36
CA ASP A 69 13.21 -1.18 -5.25
C ASP A 69 11.70 -1.40 -5.05
N VAL A 70 10.92 -0.41 -5.46
CA VAL A 70 9.46 -0.41 -5.38
C VAL A 70 8.86 -1.64 -6.06
N SER A 71 9.44 -2.07 -7.19
CA SER A 71 8.97 -3.25 -7.92
C SER A 71 8.99 -4.46 -7.01
N LYS A 72 10.13 -4.74 -6.37
CA LYS A 72 10.30 -5.89 -5.49
C LYS A 72 9.39 -5.82 -4.26
N VAL A 73 9.27 -4.64 -3.65
CA VAL A 73 8.39 -4.41 -2.49
C VAL A 73 6.92 -4.64 -2.86
N VAL A 74 6.44 -4.08 -3.97
CA VAL A 74 5.05 -4.23 -4.41
C VAL A 74 4.74 -5.67 -4.82
N SER A 75 5.67 -6.35 -5.51
CA SER A 75 5.52 -7.78 -5.83
C SER A 75 5.40 -8.65 -4.57
N SER A 76 6.23 -8.41 -3.56
CA SER A 76 6.16 -9.11 -2.27
C SER A 76 4.81 -8.92 -1.58
N ILE A 77 4.32 -7.67 -1.53
CA ILE A 77 2.98 -7.37 -1.00
C ILE A 77 1.92 -8.17 -1.77
N GLY A 78 1.95 -8.13 -3.11
CA GLY A 78 1.02 -8.87 -3.96
C GLY A 78 1.03 -10.37 -3.67
N GLU A 79 2.19 -11.00 -3.64
CA GLU A 79 2.32 -12.42 -3.33
C GLU A 79 1.80 -12.78 -1.93
N ARG A 80 2.04 -11.91 -0.94
CA ARG A 80 1.54 -12.12 0.42
C ARG A 80 0.02 -12.06 0.47
N LEU A 81 -0.58 -11.09 -0.22
CA LEU A 81 -2.03 -10.95 -0.31
C LEU A 81 -2.66 -12.14 -1.04
N GLU A 82 -2.06 -12.62 -2.14
CA GLU A 82 -2.55 -13.80 -2.88
C GLU A 82 -2.49 -15.08 -2.03
N ARG A 83 -1.44 -15.23 -1.21
CA ARG A 83 -1.30 -16.37 -0.29
C ARG A 83 -2.31 -16.33 0.86
N MET A 84 -2.82 -15.15 1.22
CA MET A 84 -3.90 -15.01 2.20
C MET A 84 -5.22 -15.48 1.59
N LYS A 85 -5.74 -16.62 2.07
CA LYS A 85 -7.00 -17.18 1.57
C LYS A 85 -8.19 -16.30 1.95
N ARG A 86 -9.24 -16.24 1.12
CA ARG A 86 -10.51 -15.54 1.44
C ARG A 86 -11.09 -15.88 2.82
N ARG A 87 -10.90 -17.12 3.28
CA ARG A 87 -11.32 -17.52 4.63
C ARG A 87 -10.45 -16.86 5.71
N GLU A 88 -9.15 -16.73 5.50
CA GLU A 88 -8.22 -16.10 6.46
C GLU A 88 -8.48 -14.60 6.57
N TRP A 89 -8.80 -13.95 5.45
CA TRP A 89 -9.32 -12.58 5.42
C TRP A 89 -10.56 -12.39 6.30
N ARG A 90 -11.47 -13.39 6.31
CA ARG A 90 -12.80 -13.29 6.94
C ARG A 90 -12.89 -13.88 8.35
N ALA A 91 -12.04 -14.84 8.71
CA ALA A 91 -12.34 -15.78 9.80
C ALA A 91 -11.62 -15.50 11.14
N ARG A 92 -10.78 -14.47 11.26
CA ARG A 92 -10.05 -14.19 12.51
C ARG A 92 -9.95 -12.70 12.80
N ILE A 93 -9.92 -12.33 14.08
CA ILE A 93 -9.63 -10.95 14.54
C ILE A 93 -8.37 -10.40 13.85
N ALA A 94 -7.36 -11.26 13.63
CA ALA A 94 -6.16 -10.93 12.90
C ALA A 94 -6.44 -10.52 11.44
N GLY A 95 -7.27 -11.26 10.70
CA GLY A 95 -7.63 -10.94 9.31
C GLY A 95 -8.40 -9.62 9.19
N ILE A 96 -9.31 -9.34 10.13
CA ILE A 96 -10.04 -8.06 10.17
C ILE A 96 -9.08 -6.89 10.47
N LYS A 97 -8.14 -7.06 11.40
CA LYS A 97 -7.13 -6.03 11.70
C LYS A 97 -6.20 -5.76 10.52
N VAL A 98 -5.75 -6.81 9.83
CA VAL A 98 -4.94 -6.69 8.61
C VAL A 98 -5.72 -5.97 7.52
N LEU A 99 -7.00 -6.33 7.31
CA LEU A 99 -7.87 -5.67 6.35
C LEU A 99 -8.06 -4.18 6.67
N GLN A 100 -8.27 -3.82 7.95
CA GLN A 100 -8.38 -2.43 8.37
C GLN A 100 -7.08 -1.65 8.18
N HIS A 101 -5.94 -2.26 8.51
CA HIS A 101 -4.63 -1.64 8.32
C HIS A 101 -4.35 -1.38 6.84
N LEU A 102 -4.58 -2.37 5.97
CA LEU A 102 -4.40 -2.22 4.52
C LEU A 102 -5.28 -1.14 3.91
N ARG A 103 -6.52 -1.02 4.40
CA ARG A 103 -7.41 0.08 4.01
C ARG A 103 -6.77 1.43 4.32
N LEU A 104 -6.31 1.64 5.57
CA LEU A 104 -5.65 2.88 5.95
C LEU A 104 -4.42 3.16 5.08
N GLU A 105 -3.55 2.16 4.87
CA GLU A 105 -2.37 2.32 4.04
C GLU A 105 -2.70 2.64 2.58
N ILE A 106 -3.74 2.02 1.99
CA ILE A 106 -4.20 2.37 0.64
C ILE A 106 -4.64 3.83 0.55
N GLY A 107 -5.38 4.31 1.56
CA GLY A 107 -5.82 5.71 1.63
C GLY A 107 -4.63 6.67 1.62
N GLU A 108 -3.61 6.37 2.42
CA GLU A 108 -2.41 7.18 2.50
C GLU A 108 -1.54 7.10 1.25
N ILE A 109 -1.31 5.90 0.70
CA ILE A 109 -0.60 5.71 -0.58
C ILE A 109 -1.27 6.50 -1.69
N SER A 110 -2.61 6.44 -1.76
CA SER A 110 -3.39 7.16 -2.76
C SER A 110 -3.26 8.67 -2.60
N ALA A 111 -3.25 9.17 -1.36
CA ALA A 111 -3.04 10.59 -1.06
C ALA A 111 -1.63 11.06 -1.46
N ASP A 112 -0.59 10.26 -1.16
CA ASP A 112 0.79 10.57 -1.52
C ASP A 112 0.95 10.61 -3.06
N LEU A 113 0.39 9.63 -3.77
CA LEU A 113 0.39 9.60 -5.24
C LEU A 113 -0.36 10.79 -5.85
N TYR A 114 -1.54 11.12 -5.32
CA TYR A 114 -2.33 12.25 -5.80
C TYR A 114 -1.60 13.57 -5.63
N GLN A 115 -1.01 13.80 -4.45
CA GLN A 115 -0.28 15.02 -4.17
C GLN A 115 0.94 15.17 -5.09
N MET A 116 1.69 14.09 -5.35
CA MET A 116 2.79 14.12 -6.32
C MET A 116 2.32 14.38 -7.76
N SER A 117 1.08 14.04 -8.10
CA SER A 117 0.52 14.26 -9.44
C SER A 117 -0.09 15.64 -9.66
N THR A 118 -0.37 16.39 -8.59
CA THR A 118 -1.11 17.67 -8.63
C THR A 118 -0.28 18.88 -8.24
N GLY A 119 0.94 18.68 -7.73
CA GLY A 119 1.91 19.73 -7.45
C GLY A 119 2.93 19.95 -8.56
#